data_AF-A0A1S6H3C1-F1
#
_entry.id   AF-A0A1S6H3C1-F1
#
_cell.length_a   1.000
_cell.length_b   1.000
_cell.length_c   1.000
_cell.angle_alpha   90.00
_cell.angle_beta   90.00
_cell.angle_gamma   90.00
#
_symmetry.space_group_name_H-M   'P 1'
#
loop_
_entity.id
_entity.type
_entity.pdbx_description
1 polymer ?
#
loop_
_entity_poly.entity_id
_entity_poly.type
_entity_poly.pdbx_seq_one_letter_code
_entity_poly.pdbx_strand_id
1 'polypeptide(L)'
;MDSNYILPRFYRRFAWLYFFLAVILLFFIFYLIWANVTIIITPAQGKVSHEFVVDVKESSSITALKPDDFVNGKIRQFEVEGTQIFPATGSKAMTSDVVGEVTIINNYSKEQTLVATTRLAALEKPDTVLVRLKKTVVVPAGGQIKVQVYPEKVDEFTTLPPMRFIIPGLWGPLQDKIYAENENALGEGNQTISFVTAKDLEQAQKSLKEKLFQQAISEFNQQLQPPETLWPKLVSADISEINFDVQEGEEVAEFSATMKLKAVVVVFDESQVFSLAREKIKNSLTSDQQLVNLNPKSLSYLVDHYDLDNKVANVKVYVEGSSVLGESSKLLDKSNLLGKTVDEIKSYFSQYPEVQSVEVIFSPPWLQKMPRIKDKITIEIKK
;
A
#
# COMPACT_ATOMS: atom_id res chain seq x y z
N MET A 1 -11.45 -83.57 73.77
CA MET A 1 -10.23 -84.08 73.10
C MET A 1 -10.16 -83.43 71.74
N ASP A 2 -9.14 -82.61 71.54
CA ASP A 2 -8.89 -81.84 70.33
C ASP A 2 -8.93 -82.72 69.08
N SER A 3 -9.92 -82.50 68.23
CA SER A 3 -9.96 -83.09 66.90
C SER A 3 -8.96 -82.36 66.03
N ASN A 4 -7.69 -82.75 66.12
CA ASN A 4 -6.64 -82.37 65.19
C ASN A 4 -6.95 -83.01 63.83
N TYR A 5 -7.79 -82.33 63.04
CA TYR A 5 -7.96 -82.63 61.62
C TYR A 5 -6.65 -82.29 60.89
N ILE A 6 -5.77 -83.28 60.81
CA ILE A 6 -4.58 -83.22 59.96
C ILE A 6 -5.09 -83.30 58.52
N LEU A 7 -5.36 -82.12 57.93
CA LEU A 7 -5.65 -81.99 56.50
C LEU A 7 -4.59 -82.80 55.72
N PRO A 8 -4.99 -83.69 54.78
CA PRO A 8 -4.05 -84.45 53.99
C PRO A 8 -3.03 -83.50 53.38
N ARG A 9 -1.74 -83.83 53.42
CA ARG A 9 -0.63 -82.97 52.92
C ARG A 9 -0.89 -82.42 51.50
N PHE A 10 -1.75 -83.09 50.74
CA PHE A 10 -2.28 -82.68 49.43
C PHE A 10 -3.13 -81.39 49.50
N TYR A 11 -4.15 -81.29 50.37
CA TYR A 11 -5.04 -80.12 50.49
C TYR A 11 -4.30 -78.84 50.88
N ARG A 12 -3.27 -78.95 51.72
CA ARG A 12 -2.43 -77.80 52.09
C ARG A 12 -1.71 -77.21 50.87
N ARG A 13 -1.30 -78.04 49.90
CA ARG A 13 -0.63 -77.56 48.66
C ARG A 13 -1.61 -76.82 47.74
N PHE A 14 -2.86 -77.29 47.61
CA PHE A 14 -3.89 -76.60 46.83
C PHE A 14 -4.34 -75.29 47.47
N ALA A 15 -4.43 -75.22 48.80
CA ALA A 15 -4.75 -73.99 49.51
C ALA A 15 -3.68 -72.90 49.28
N TRP A 16 -2.39 -73.25 49.35
CA TRP A 16 -1.31 -72.32 49.03
C TRP A 16 -1.30 -71.89 47.55
N LEU A 17 -1.60 -72.81 46.63
CA LEU A 17 -1.72 -72.50 45.20
C LEU A 17 -2.86 -71.50 44.95
N TYR A 18 -4.05 -71.73 45.50
CA TYR A 18 -5.20 -70.84 45.33
C TYR A 18 -4.98 -69.48 46.00
N PHE A 19 -4.37 -69.46 47.19
CA PHE A 19 -3.98 -68.23 47.85
C PHE A 19 -2.99 -67.42 47.01
N PHE A 20 -1.96 -68.07 46.44
CA PHE A 20 -1.00 -67.39 45.57
C PHE A 20 -1.65 -66.87 44.29
N LEU A 21 -2.56 -67.65 43.69
CA LEU A 21 -3.33 -67.21 42.52
C LEU A 21 -4.24 -66.02 42.84
N ALA A 22 -4.89 -66.02 44.01
CA ALA A 22 -5.73 -64.91 44.47
C ALA A 22 -4.90 -63.64 44.73
N VAL A 23 -3.70 -63.78 45.30
CA VAL A 23 -2.76 -62.67 45.49
C VAL A 23 -2.29 -62.12 44.14
N ILE A 24 -1.92 -62.97 43.18
CA ILE A 24 -1.58 -62.54 41.81
C ILE A 24 -2.75 -61.79 41.17
N LEU A 25 -3.96 -62.32 41.28
CA LEU A 25 -5.16 -61.68 40.73
C LEU A 25 -5.41 -60.32 41.38
N LEU A 26 -5.22 -60.21 42.70
CA LEU A 26 -5.36 -58.95 43.43
C LEU A 26 -4.31 -57.92 42.99
N PHE A 27 -3.04 -58.32 42.84
CA PHE A 27 -2.00 -57.45 42.29
C PHE A 27 -2.29 -57.04 40.85
N PHE A 28 -2.84 -57.93 40.04
CA PHE A 28 -3.24 -57.62 38.67
C PHE A 28 -4.40 -56.62 38.62
N ILE A 29 -5.40 -56.78 39.48
CA ILE A 29 -6.52 -55.83 39.60
C ILE A 29 -6.02 -54.48 40.08
N PHE A 30 -5.18 -54.45 41.12
CA PHE A 30 -4.57 -53.22 41.64
C PHE A 30 -3.74 -52.50 40.57
N TYR A 31 -2.97 -53.25 39.79
CA TYR A 31 -2.23 -52.76 38.63
C TYR A 31 -3.15 -52.07 37.61
N LEU A 32 -4.31 -52.66 37.28
CA LEU A 32 -5.28 -52.06 36.36
C LEU A 32 -5.94 -50.79 36.94
N ILE A 33 -6.16 -50.72 38.25
CA ILE A 33 -6.80 -49.56 38.89
C ILE A 33 -5.85 -48.34 38.90
N TRP A 34 -4.56 -48.57 39.13
CA TRP A 34 -3.55 -47.51 39.27
C TRP A 34 -2.93 -47.05 37.96
N ALA A 35 -3.08 -47.82 36.88
CA ALA A 35 -2.57 -47.46 35.57
C ALA A 35 -3.29 -46.23 35.00
N ASN A 36 -2.61 -45.08 35.00
CA ASN A 36 -3.04 -43.85 34.34
C ASN A 36 -1.91 -43.33 33.44
N VAL A 37 -2.25 -42.68 32.35
CA VAL A 37 -1.26 -42.09 31.43
C VAL A 37 -1.71 -40.70 30.99
N THR A 38 -0.76 -39.76 31.04
CA THR A 38 -0.96 -38.41 30.51
C THR A 38 -0.13 -38.24 29.24
N ILE A 39 -0.79 -37.81 28.17
CA ILE A 39 -0.16 -37.48 26.89
C ILE A 39 -0.17 -35.96 26.78
N ILE A 40 1.01 -35.35 26.76
CA ILE A 40 1.18 -33.91 26.58
C ILE A 40 1.57 -33.67 25.12
N ILE A 41 0.72 -32.96 24.39
CA ILE A 41 0.93 -32.62 22.98
C ILE A 41 1.37 -31.16 22.91
N THR A 42 2.52 -30.92 22.29
CA THR A 42 2.93 -29.57 21.88
C THR A 42 2.47 -29.37 20.44
N PRO A 43 1.44 -28.55 20.19
CA PRO A 43 0.94 -28.35 18.84
C PRO A 43 1.91 -27.49 18.02
N ALA A 44 1.99 -27.76 16.72
CA ALA A 44 2.63 -26.85 15.78
C ALA A 44 1.70 -25.66 15.48
N GLN A 45 2.27 -24.47 15.29
CA GLN A 45 1.49 -23.30 14.89
C GLN A 45 1.29 -23.30 13.37
N GLY A 46 0.03 -23.40 12.94
CA GLY A 46 -0.39 -23.17 11.56
C GLY A 46 -0.65 -21.69 11.31
N LYS A 47 -0.41 -21.24 10.07
CA LYS A 47 -0.84 -19.91 9.61
C LYS A 47 -2.24 -20.01 9.03
N VAL A 48 -3.11 -19.09 9.40
CA VAL A 48 -4.46 -18.97 8.85
C VAL A 48 -4.68 -17.54 8.38
N SER A 49 -5.42 -17.37 7.30
CA SER A 49 -5.81 -16.06 6.79
C SER A 49 -7.25 -16.08 6.32
N HIS A 50 -7.89 -14.92 6.31
CA HIS A 50 -9.24 -14.77 5.82
C HIS A 50 -9.41 -13.38 5.19
N GLU A 51 -10.05 -13.38 4.02
CA GLU A 51 -10.53 -12.18 3.35
C GLU A 51 -12.05 -12.10 3.47
N PHE A 52 -12.58 -10.94 3.86
CA PHE A 52 -14.03 -10.71 3.92
C PHE A 52 -14.36 -9.25 3.61
N VAL A 53 -15.62 -8.97 3.33
CA VAL A 53 -16.12 -7.60 3.12
C VAL A 53 -16.94 -7.18 4.33
N VAL A 54 -16.78 -5.93 4.74
CA VAL A 54 -17.56 -5.31 5.80
C VAL A 54 -18.17 -4.00 5.32
N ASP A 55 -19.43 -3.77 5.69
CA ASP A 55 -20.11 -2.50 5.46
C ASP A 55 -19.69 -1.50 6.54
N VAL A 56 -19.22 -0.33 6.13
CA VAL A 56 -18.98 0.82 7.00
C VAL A 56 -20.13 1.80 6.81
N LYS A 57 -20.81 2.15 7.90
CA LYS A 57 -21.96 3.08 7.89
C LYS A 57 -21.86 4.11 9.01
N GLU A 58 -22.35 5.30 8.72
CA GLU A 58 -22.50 6.37 9.71
C GLU A 58 -23.74 6.08 10.57
N SER A 59 -23.54 5.49 11.74
CA SER A 59 -24.62 5.24 12.70
C SER A 59 -24.22 5.64 14.10
N SER A 60 -25.10 6.37 14.78
CA SER A 60 -24.98 6.61 16.20
C SER A 60 -25.30 5.31 16.94
N SER A 61 -24.28 4.70 17.54
CA SER A 61 -24.39 3.66 18.58
C SER A 61 -24.68 2.23 18.09
N ILE A 62 -23.62 1.45 17.84
CA ILE A 62 -23.68 -0.01 18.02
C ILE A 62 -22.62 -0.44 19.03
N THR A 63 -23.06 -1.08 20.10
CA THR A 63 -22.20 -1.51 21.23
C THR A 63 -21.75 -2.97 21.09
N ALA A 64 -22.43 -3.79 20.28
CA ALA A 64 -22.06 -5.19 20.02
C ALA A 64 -22.41 -5.57 18.58
N LEU A 65 -21.42 -6.05 17.82
CA LEU A 65 -21.56 -6.43 16.42
C LEU A 65 -21.65 -7.94 16.25
N LYS A 66 -22.57 -8.39 15.40
CA LYS A 66 -22.71 -9.74 14.85
C LYS A 66 -21.91 -9.87 13.54
N PRO A 67 -21.68 -11.10 13.04
CA PRO A 67 -20.92 -11.34 11.81
C PRO A 67 -21.41 -10.64 10.53
N ASP A 68 -22.69 -10.24 10.49
CA ASP A 68 -23.32 -9.55 9.37
C ASP A 68 -23.66 -8.08 9.71
N ASP A 69 -23.19 -7.60 10.86
CA ASP A 69 -23.40 -6.21 11.25
C ASP A 69 -22.39 -5.30 10.55
N PHE A 70 -22.79 -4.04 10.42
CA PHE A 70 -21.97 -2.99 9.84
C PHE A 70 -21.05 -2.36 10.90
N VAL A 71 -19.87 -1.95 10.48
CA VAL A 71 -18.92 -1.23 11.32
C VAL A 71 -19.26 0.25 11.32
N ASN A 72 -19.18 0.85 12.51
CA ASN A 72 -19.38 2.29 12.64
C ASN A 72 -18.22 3.05 11.98
N GLY A 73 -18.56 4.03 11.17
CA GLY A 73 -17.59 4.88 10.51
C GLY A 73 -18.22 6.08 9.82
N LYS A 74 -17.41 6.85 9.11
CA LYS A 74 -17.88 7.96 8.29
C LYS A 74 -17.32 7.83 6.89
N ILE A 75 -18.16 8.13 5.92
CA ILE A 75 -17.79 8.31 4.52
C ILE A 75 -18.12 9.73 4.09
N ARG A 76 -17.17 10.39 3.44
CA ARG A 76 -17.36 11.70 2.82
C ARG A 76 -16.62 11.77 1.49
N GLN A 77 -17.21 12.47 0.53
CA GLN A 77 -16.55 12.85 -0.71
C GLN A 77 -16.09 14.30 -0.60
N PHE A 78 -14.87 14.56 -1.08
CA PHE A 78 -14.30 15.88 -1.28
C PHE A 78 -13.96 16.06 -2.74
N GLU A 79 -14.19 17.27 -3.23
CA GLU A 79 -13.67 17.72 -4.51
C GLU A 79 -12.70 18.85 -4.22
N VAL A 80 -11.41 18.59 -4.45
CA VAL A 80 -10.34 19.55 -4.22
C VAL A 80 -9.72 19.94 -5.55
N GLU A 81 -9.45 21.23 -5.71
CA GLU A 81 -8.85 21.80 -6.91
C GLU A 81 -7.55 22.52 -6.53
N GLY A 82 -6.55 22.43 -7.40
CA GLY A 82 -5.31 23.16 -7.23
C GLY A 82 -4.58 23.40 -8.53
N THR A 83 -3.83 24.50 -8.53
CA THR A 83 -2.96 24.91 -9.63
C THR A 83 -1.53 25.03 -9.12
N GLN A 84 -0.56 24.60 -9.92
CA GLN A 84 0.85 24.72 -9.62
C GLN A 84 1.68 24.91 -10.88
N ILE A 85 2.73 25.72 -10.78
CA ILE A 85 3.70 25.97 -11.86
C ILE A 85 4.84 24.95 -11.75
N PHE A 86 5.26 24.41 -12.89
CA PHE A 86 6.32 23.42 -13.03
C PHE A 86 7.36 23.88 -14.06
N PRO A 87 8.66 23.64 -13.82
CA PRO A 87 9.70 23.95 -14.80
C PRO A 87 9.70 22.92 -15.94
N ALA A 88 10.00 23.37 -17.16
CA ALA A 88 10.28 22.51 -18.29
C ALA A 88 11.75 22.04 -18.24
N THR A 89 11.98 20.73 -18.24
CA THR A 89 13.33 20.17 -18.07
C THR A 89 13.99 19.73 -19.37
N GLY A 90 13.21 19.60 -20.45
CA GLY A 90 13.73 19.37 -21.78
C GLY A 90 14.63 20.52 -22.20
N SER A 91 15.79 20.21 -22.79
CA SER A 91 16.73 21.21 -23.28
C SER A 91 17.21 20.79 -24.65
N LYS A 92 17.18 21.73 -25.59
CA LYS A 92 17.77 21.55 -26.92
C LYS A 92 18.65 22.74 -27.25
N ALA A 93 19.76 22.50 -27.94
CA ALA A 93 20.54 23.58 -28.52
C ALA A 93 19.67 24.36 -29.50
N MET A 94 19.76 25.70 -29.49
CA MET A 94 19.25 26.52 -30.58
C MET A 94 19.79 25.99 -31.91
N THR A 95 18.99 26.09 -32.97
CA THR A 95 19.43 25.69 -34.31
C THR A 95 20.72 26.41 -34.68
N SER A 96 21.62 25.75 -35.40
CA SER A 96 23.00 26.21 -35.65
C SER A 96 23.13 27.57 -36.33
N ASP A 97 22.04 28.11 -36.87
CA ASP A 97 21.98 29.41 -37.53
C ASP A 97 21.41 30.52 -36.63
N VAL A 98 20.75 30.21 -35.51
CA VAL A 98 20.23 31.22 -34.59
C VAL A 98 21.32 31.65 -33.61
N VAL A 99 21.59 32.95 -33.55
CA VAL A 99 22.64 33.54 -32.70
C VAL A 99 22.08 34.23 -31.46
N GLY A 100 20.75 34.28 -31.32
CA GLY A 100 20.06 34.67 -30.10
C GLY A 100 18.71 35.31 -30.34
N GLU A 101 18.22 36.04 -29.34
CA GLU A 101 16.94 36.77 -29.40
C GLU A 101 17.13 38.28 -29.28
N VAL A 102 16.27 39.01 -29.98
CA VAL A 102 16.12 40.46 -29.84
C VAL A 102 14.70 40.79 -29.41
N THR A 103 14.54 41.81 -28.58
CA THR A 103 13.25 42.40 -28.24
C THR A 103 12.94 43.48 -29.27
N ILE A 104 11.86 43.32 -30.02
CA ILE A 104 11.36 44.36 -30.93
C ILE A 104 10.34 45.21 -30.17
N ILE A 105 10.59 46.51 -30.11
CA ILE A 105 9.78 47.48 -29.39
C ILE A 105 9.06 48.36 -30.41
N ASN A 106 7.74 48.49 -30.25
CA ASN A 106 6.92 49.34 -31.10
C ASN A 106 6.25 50.45 -30.25
N ASN A 107 6.89 51.61 -30.19
CA ASN A 107 6.34 52.81 -29.56
C ASN A 107 5.41 53.60 -30.51
N TYR A 108 5.03 53.04 -31.64
CA TYR A 108 4.08 53.64 -32.58
C TYR A 108 2.64 53.29 -32.21
N SER A 109 1.69 54.08 -32.74
CA SER A 109 0.25 53.94 -32.45
C SER A 109 -0.45 52.85 -33.27
N LYS A 110 0.27 52.15 -34.15
CA LYS A 110 -0.24 51.05 -34.96
C LYS A 110 0.65 49.83 -34.83
N GLU A 111 0.05 48.66 -34.97
CA GLU A 111 0.80 47.42 -35.08
C GLU A 111 1.72 47.43 -36.31
N GLN A 112 2.85 46.74 -36.22
CA GLN A 112 3.81 46.63 -37.31
C GLN A 112 4.11 45.16 -37.57
N THR A 113 3.77 44.70 -38.77
CA THR A 113 4.18 43.38 -39.25
C THR A 113 5.60 43.45 -39.78
N LEU A 114 6.47 42.56 -39.31
CA LEU A 114 7.84 42.39 -39.79
C LEU A 114 7.97 40.97 -40.33
N VAL A 115 8.31 40.85 -41.61
CA VAL A 115 8.42 39.55 -42.29
C VAL A 115 9.65 38.77 -41.82
N ALA A 116 9.61 37.45 -41.95
CA ALA A 116 10.81 36.63 -41.88
C ALA A 116 11.88 37.21 -42.82
N THR A 117 13.14 37.18 -42.41
CA THR A 117 14.31 37.80 -43.07
C THR A 117 14.42 39.32 -42.99
N THR A 118 13.58 40.00 -42.19
CA THR A 118 13.72 41.45 -41.92
C THR A 118 15.13 41.77 -41.42
N ARG A 119 15.74 42.80 -42.01
CA ARG A 119 17.13 43.21 -41.75
C ARG A 119 17.22 44.02 -40.46
N LEU A 120 18.17 43.68 -39.60
CA LEU A 120 18.58 44.46 -38.44
C LEU A 120 20.01 44.97 -38.65
N ALA A 121 20.18 46.28 -38.54
CA ALA A 121 21.46 46.96 -38.74
C ALA A 121 21.81 47.82 -37.53
N ALA A 122 23.09 48.14 -37.38
CA ALA A 122 23.53 49.12 -36.38
C ALA A 122 23.13 50.53 -36.82
N LEU A 123 22.81 51.40 -35.85
CA LEU A 123 22.51 52.81 -36.12
C LEU A 123 23.68 53.52 -36.85
N GLU A 124 24.92 53.17 -36.51
CA GLU A 124 26.13 53.76 -37.10
C GLU A 124 26.41 53.27 -38.53
N LYS A 125 25.86 52.11 -38.92
CA LYS A 125 26.11 51.45 -40.20
C LYS A 125 24.80 50.89 -40.77
N PRO A 126 23.88 51.75 -41.23
CA PRO A 126 22.55 51.34 -41.67
C PRO A 126 22.56 50.41 -42.89
N ASP A 127 23.62 50.48 -43.70
CA ASP A 127 23.79 49.65 -44.91
C ASP A 127 24.31 48.23 -44.60
N THR A 128 24.86 48.01 -43.40
CA THR A 128 25.41 46.70 -42.99
C THR A 128 24.37 45.93 -42.17
N VAL A 129 23.80 44.88 -42.78
CA VAL A 129 22.93 43.94 -42.07
C VAL A 129 23.77 43.08 -41.14
N LEU A 130 23.45 43.12 -39.84
CA LEU A 130 24.14 42.31 -38.83
C LEU A 130 23.43 40.97 -38.66
N VAL A 131 22.12 41.03 -38.43
CA VAL A 131 21.27 39.86 -38.20
C VAL A 131 19.90 40.03 -38.89
N ARG A 132 19.17 38.93 -39.02
CA ARG A 132 17.83 38.88 -39.61
C ARG A 132 16.85 38.15 -38.73
N LEU A 133 15.58 38.54 -38.81
CA LEU A 133 14.50 37.82 -38.13
C LEU A 133 14.28 36.43 -38.72
N LYS A 134 14.13 35.42 -37.87
CA LYS A 134 13.87 34.04 -38.30
C LYS A 134 12.41 33.79 -38.70
N LYS A 135 11.47 34.44 -38.02
CA LYS A 135 10.02 34.28 -38.22
C LYS A 135 9.36 35.64 -38.49
N THR A 136 8.24 35.61 -39.20
CA THR A 136 7.34 36.77 -39.33
C THR A 136 6.68 37.02 -37.99
N VAL A 137 6.64 38.28 -37.56
CA VAL A 137 6.03 38.70 -36.30
C VAL A 137 5.15 39.92 -36.50
N VAL A 138 4.10 40.02 -35.69
CA VAL A 138 3.24 41.20 -35.61
C VAL A 138 3.51 41.87 -34.27
N VAL A 139 4.15 43.04 -34.30
CA VAL A 139 4.50 43.77 -33.08
C VAL A 139 3.31 44.68 -32.72
N PRO A 140 2.65 44.47 -31.56
CA PRO A 140 1.49 45.26 -31.18
C PRO A 140 1.83 46.73 -30.99
N ALA A 141 0.85 47.62 -31.18
CA ALA A 141 1.02 49.05 -30.91
C ALA A 141 1.34 49.30 -29.43
N GLY A 142 2.40 50.05 -29.14
CA GLY A 142 2.85 50.34 -27.78
C GLY A 142 3.40 49.13 -27.01
N GLY A 143 3.67 48.01 -27.69
CA GLY A 143 4.13 46.77 -27.05
C GLY A 143 5.47 46.28 -27.57
N GLN A 144 5.87 45.10 -27.08
CA GLN A 144 7.14 44.47 -27.43
C GLN A 144 6.99 42.96 -27.62
N ILE A 145 7.87 42.38 -28.42
CA ILE A 145 7.91 40.93 -28.64
C ILE A 145 9.37 40.45 -28.76
N LYS A 146 9.70 39.32 -28.16
CA LYS A 146 11.01 38.66 -28.31
C LYS A 146 11.00 37.79 -29.57
N VAL A 147 12.06 37.90 -30.37
CA VAL A 147 12.16 37.22 -31.66
C VAL A 147 13.58 36.70 -31.89
N GLN A 148 13.67 35.47 -32.39
CA GLN A 148 14.93 34.83 -32.75
C GLN A 148 15.56 35.46 -34.01
N VAL A 149 16.88 35.61 -33.97
CA VAL A 149 17.67 36.18 -35.05
C VAL A 149 18.81 35.26 -35.50
N TYR A 150 19.13 35.33 -36.79
CA TYR A 150 20.25 34.62 -37.41
C TYR A 150 21.17 35.62 -38.13
N PRO A 151 22.47 35.35 -38.27
CA PRO A 151 23.40 36.28 -38.88
C PRO A 151 23.23 36.31 -40.40
N GLU A 152 23.48 37.47 -41.02
CA GLU A 152 23.44 37.60 -42.49
C GLU A 152 24.46 36.67 -43.17
N LYS A 153 25.63 36.54 -42.55
CA LYS A 153 26.70 35.66 -42.97
C LYS A 153 27.23 34.91 -41.76
N VAL A 154 26.94 33.62 -41.68
CA VAL A 154 27.33 32.76 -40.55
C VAL A 154 28.85 32.73 -40.38
N ASP A 155 29.61 32.60 -41.47
CA ASP A 155 31.07 32.42 -41.43
C ASP A 155 31.84 33.71 -41.06
N GLU A 156 31.20 34.88 -41.17
CA GLU A 156 31.79 36.18 -40.85
C GLU A 156 31.23 36.76 -39.54
N PHE A 157 30.31 36.06 -38.86
CA PHE A 157 29.63 36.60 -37.70
C PHE A 157 30.49 36.52 -36.44
N THR A 158 30.68 37.67 -35.80
CA THR A 158 31.30 37.79 -34.49
C THR A 158 30.25 38.07 -33.44
N THR A 159 30.50 37.66 -32.20
CA THR A 159 29.63 37.98 -31.06
C THR A 159 29.28 39.46 -31.02
N LEU A 160 27.99 39.79 -30.93
CA LEU A 160 27.50 41.15 -30.81
C LEU A 160 27.15 41.44 -29.34
N PRO A 161 27.71 42.49 -28.72
CA PRO A 161 27.31 42.89 -27.37
C PRO A 161 25.87 43.42 -27.35
N PRO A 162 25.26 43.62 -26.17
CA PRO A 162 23.99 44.33 -26.00
C PRO A 162 23.99 45.67 -26.73
N MET A 163 23.08 45.86 -27.68
CA MET A 163 22.98 47.05 -28.51
C MET A 163 21.56 47.29 -29.06
N ARG A 164 21.35 48.49 -29.62
CA ARG A 164 20.12 48.85 -30.32
C ARG A 164 20.32 48.70 -31.83
N PHE A 165 19.36 48.06 -32.48
CA PHE A 165 19.28 47.88 -33.93
C PHE A 165 18.21 48.77 -34.54
N ILE A 166 18.49 49.25 -35.73
CA ILE A 166 17.48 49.84 -36.62
C ILE A 166 16.94 48.78 -37.57
N ILE A 167 15.75 49.03 -38.12
CA ILE A 167 15.14 48.22 -39.18
C ILE A 167 15.20 49.05 -40.48
N PRO A 168 16.22 48.88 -41.35
CA PRO A 168 16.41 49.75 -42.52
C PRO A 168 15.24 49.73 -43.51
N GLY A 169 14.44 48.67 -43.51
CA GLY A 169 13.25 48.55 -44.35
C GLY A 169 12.06 49.42 -43.91
N LEU A 170 12.09 50.02 -42.71
CA LEU A 170 11.08 50.97 -42.27
C LEU A 170 11.44 52.39 -42.73
N TRP A 171 10.42 53.21 -42.99
CA TRP A 171 10.61 54.62 -43.29
C TRP A 171 11.22 55.35 -42.08
N GLY A 172 12.14 56.30 -42.32
CA GLY A 172 13.02 56.90 -41.29
C GLY A 172 12.34 57.23 -39.95
N PRO A 173 11.28 58.06 -39.91
CA PRO A 173 10.58 58.40 -38.66
C PRO A 173 9.93 57.23 -37.90
N LEU A 174 9.71 56.09 -38.57
CA LEU A 174 9.26 54.87 -37.91
C LEU A 174 10.42 54.10 -37.28
N GLN A 175 11.65 54.22 -37.78
CA GLN A 175 12.82 53.55 -37.18
C GLN A 175 13.11 54.09 -35.76
N ASP A 176 12.81 55.36 -35.50
CA ASP A 176 12.94 55.95 -34.16
C ASP A 176 11.93 55.37 -33.16
N LYS A 177 10.76 54.98 -33.65
CA LYS A 177 9.64 54.46 -32.85
C LYS A 177 9.57 52.94 -32.80
N ILE A 178 10.11 52.27 -33.81
CA ILE A 178 10.09 50.82 -33.98
C ILE A 178 11.51 50.35 -34.24
N TYR A 179 12.09 49.71 -33.23
CA TYR A 179 13.48 49.28 -33.23
C TYR A 179 13.60 47.93 -32.50
N ALA A 180 14.76 47.31 -32.62
CA ALA A 180 15.07 46.09 -31.87
C ALA A 180 16.24 46.35 -30.92
N GLU A 181 16.29 45.61 -29.82
CA GLU A 181 17.39 45.64 -28.86
C GLU A 181 17.71 44.22 -28.38
N ASN A 182 18.97 43.94 -28.09
CA ASN A 182 19.37 42.72 -27.39
C ASN A 182 19.85 43.05 -25.98
N GLU A 183 19.29 42.36 -25.00
CA GLU A 183 19.71 42.47 -23.58
C GLU A 183 21.02 41.70 -23.32
N ASN A 184 21.19 40.56 -23.99
CA ASN A 184 22.35 39.67 -23.88
C ASN A 184 23.19 39.70 -25.16
N ALA A 185 24.46 39.29 -25.07
CA ALA A 185 25.30 39.18 -26.25
C ALA A 185 24.75 38.11 -27.23
N LEU A 186 24.72 38.44 -28.52
CA LEU A 186 24.33 37.52 -29.59
C LEU A 186 25.56 36.76 -30.07
N GLY A 187 25.48 35.44 -30.21
CA GLY A 187 26.58 34.58 -30.66
C GLY A 187 27.52 34.09 -29.55
N GLU A 188 27.25 34.42 -28.28
CA GLU A 188 28.03 33.93 -27.14
C GLU A 188 27.42 32.64 -26.56
N GLY A 189 28.01 31.49 -26.90
CA GLY A 189 27.76 30.19 -26.24
C GLY A 189 26.40 29.53 -26.53
N ASN A 190 26.32 28.21 -26.31
CA ASN A 190 25.16 27.36 -26.56
C ASN A 190 23.89 27.88 -25.86
N GLN A 191 23.13 28.74 -26.53
CA GLN A 191 21.79 29.10 -26.08
C GLN A 191 20.91 27.86 -26.21
N THR A 192 20.52 27.30 -25.07
CA THR A 192 19.60 26.16 -25.02
C THR A 192 18.19 26.65 -24.78
N ILE A 193 17.24 26.17 -25.58
CA ILE A 193 15.81 26.42 -25.37
C ILE A 193 15.26 25.30 -24.50
N SER A 194 14.54 25.67 -23.43
CA SER A 194 13.78 24.72 -22.65
C SER A 194 12.50 24.34 -23.37
N PHE A 195 12.10 23.08 -23.27
CA PHE A 195 10.84 22.60 -23.80
C PHE A 195 10.22 21.57 -22.88
N VAL A 196 8.89 21.46 -22.93
CA VAL A 196 8.12 20.55 -22.09
C VAL A 196 8.28 19.12 -22.58
N THR A 197 8.71 18.21 -21.71
CA THR A 197 8.80 16.78 -22.02
C THR A 197 7.56 16.02 -21.50
N ALA A 198 7.26 14.84 -22.08
CA ALA A 198 6.24 13.95 -21.51
C ALA A 198 6.47 13.64 -20.02
N LYS A 199 7.75 13.53 -19.61
CA LYS A 199 8.13 13.28 -18.22
C LYS A 199 7.80 14.45 -17.31
N ASP A 200 7.92 15.69 -17.78
CA ASP A 200 7.53 16.88 -17.03
C ASP A 200 6.03 16.88 -16.74
N LEU A 201 5.21 16.55 -17.75
CA LEU A 201 3.75 16.44 -17.60
C LEU A 201 3.34 15.31 -16.63
N GLU A 202 3.97 14.14 -16.74
CA GLU A 202 3.72 13.00 -15.83
C GLU A 202 4.11 13.34 -14.39
N GLN A 203 5.27 13.99 -14.20
CA GLN A 203 5.75 14.41 -12.89
C GLN A 203 4.87 15.50 -12.28
N ALA A 204 4.42 16.47 -13.09
CA ALA A 204 3.48 17.49 -12.67
C ALA A 204 2.14 16.87 -12.21
N GLN A 205 1.58 15.94 -12.99
CA GLN A 205 0.39 15.19 -12.61
C GLN A 205 0.58 14.44 -11.29
N LYS A 206 1.68 13.69 -11.13
CA LYS A 206 1.96 12.93 -9.91
C LYS A 206 2.11 13.83 -8.69
N SER A 207 2.88 14.90 -8.81
CA SER A 207 3.12 15.86 -7.72
C SER A 207 1.84 16.56 -7.31
N LEU A 208 1.03 17.02 -8.27
CA LEU A 208 -0.22 17.69 -8.01
C LEU A 208 -1.26 16.72 -7.39
N LYS A 209 -1.33 15.47 -7.87
CA LYS A 209 -2.17 14.43 -7.26
C LYS A 209 -1.81 14.19 -5.81
N GLU A 210 -0.52 14.05 -5.48
CA GLU A 210 -0.07 13.83 -4.11
C GLU A 210 -0.40 15.03 -3.20
N LYS A 211 -0.20 16.25 -3.68
CA LYS A 211 -0.54 17.48 -2.94
C LYS A 211 -2.04 17.57 -2.66
N LEU A 212 -2.88 17.36 -3.68
CA LEU A 212 -4.33 17.40 -3.54
C LEU A 212 -4.86 16.25 -2.67
N PHE A 213 -4.24 15.08 -2.75
CA PHE A 213 -4.55 13.95 -1.86
C PHE A 213 -4.31 14.30 -0.39
N GLN A 214 -3.17 14.93 -0.06
CA GLN A 214 -2.91 15.40 1.30
C GLN A 214 -3.89 16.51 1.75
N GLN A 215 -4.27 17.39 0.83
CA GLN A 215 -5.29 18.41 1.11
C GLN A 215 -6.65 17.79 1.44
N ALA A 216 -7.12 16.81 0.66
CA ALA A 216 -8.37 16.12 0.92
C ALA A 216 -8.38 15.42 2.30
N ILE A 217 -7.27 14.78 2.69
CA ILE A 217 -7.13 14.18 4.02
C ILE A 217 -7.18 15.25 5.11
N SER A 218 -6.51 16.39 4.90
CA SER A 218 -6.50 17.50 5.86
C SER A 218 -7.90 18.10 6.07
N GLU A 219 -8.64 18.33 4.98
CA GLU A 219 -10.02 18.83 5.02
C GLU A 219 -10.95 17.83 5.71
N PHE A 220 -10.79 16.53 5.44
CA PHE A 220 -11.57 15.51 6.13
C PHE A 220 -11.27 15.44 7.62
N ASN A 221 -9.99 15.53 8.02
CA ASN A 221 -9.58 15.51 9.43
C ASN A 221 -10.20 16.64 10.25
N GLN A 222 -10.46 17.80 9.64
CA GLN A 222 -11.13 18.92 10.31
C GLN A 222 -12.61 18.62 10.63
N GLN A 223 -13.22 17.65 9.97
CA GLN A 223 -14.60 17.22 10.21
C GLN A 223 -14.72 16.06 11.21
N LEU A 224 -13.61 15.48 11.65
CA LEU A 224 -13.58 14.35 12.58
C LEU A 224 -13.59 14.82 14.03
N GLN A 225 -14.29 14.07 14.88
CA GLN A 225 -14.30 14.27 16.33
C GLN A 225 -13.59 13.10 17.00
N PRO A 226 -12.96 13.26 18.18
CA PRO A 226 -12.48 12.11 18.95
C PRO A 226 -13.64 11.14 19.26
N PRO A 227 -13.48 9.81 19.10
CA PRO A 227 -12.24 9.07 18.79
C PRO A 227 -11.92 8.87 17.30
N GLU A 228 -12.76 9.35 16.38
CA GLU A 228 -12.65 9.15 14.92
C GLU A 228 -11.34 9.66 14.34
N THR A 229 -10.75 10.69 14.95
CA THR A 229 -9.45 11.22 14.55
C THR A 229 -8.33 10.17 14.64
N LEU A 230 -8.44 9.21 15.56
CA LEU A 230 -7.48 8.13 15.78
C LEU A 230 -7.73 6.89 14.90
N TRP A 231 -8.89 6.81 14.24
CA TRP A 231 -9.26 5.67 13.42
C TRP A 231 -8.49 5.65 12.07
N PRO A 232 -8.30 4.45 11.48
CA PRO A 232 -7.74 4.31 10.14
C PRO A 232 -8.57 5.05 9.10
N LYS A 233 -7.89 5.58 8.08
CA LYS A 233 -8.50 6.36 7.00
C LYS A 233 -8.14 5.70 5.68
N LEU A 234 -9.14 5.25 4.95
CA LEU A 234 -8.99 4.77 3.59
C LEU A 234 -9.39 5.89 2.66
N VAL A 235 -8.58 6.11 1.64
CA VAL A 235 -8.83 7.17 0.65
C VAL A 235 -8.82 6.51 -0.72
N SER A 236 -9.96 6.61 -1.41
CA SER A 236 -10.04 6.37 -2.85
C SER A 236 -10.00 7.72 -3.53
N ALA A 237 -9.08 7.93 -4.47
CA ALA A 237 -8.88 9.23 -5.11
C ALA A 237 -8.76 9.09 -6.63
N ASP A 238 -9.70 9.72 -7.32
CA ASP A 238 -9.83 9.70 -8.77
C ASP A 238 -9.62 11.10 -9.33
N ILE A 239 -8.77 11.20 -10.36
CA ILE A 239 -8.56 12.45 -11.09
C ILE A 239 -9.82 12.70 -11.92
N SER A 240 -10.53 13.78 -11.59
CA SER A 240 -11.72 14.18 -12.33
C SER A 240 -11.37 15.00 -13.57
N GLU A 241 -10.37 15.87 -13.43
CA GLU A 241 -9.93 16.75 -14.50
C GLU A 241 -8.44 17.08 -14.29
N ILE A 242 -7.69 17.13 -15.39
CA ILE A 242 -6.33 17.66 -15.42
C ILE A 242 -6.17 18.48 -16.69
N ASN A 243 -5.64 19.69 -16.55
CA ASN A 243 -5.36 20.58 -17.66
C ASN A 243 -3.95 21.14 -17.53
N PHE A 244 -3.23 21.19 -18.65
CA PHE A 244 -1.97 21.90 -18.80
C PHE A 244 -2.21 23.10 -19.72
N ASP A 245 -1.56 24.22 -19.44
CA ASP A 245 -1.59 25.39 -20.33
C ASP A 245 -0.67 25.25 -21.56
N VAL A 246 0.02 24.12 -21.69
CA VAL A 246 1.00 23.80 -22.73
C VAL A 246 0.83 22.38 -23.29
N GLN A 247 1.46 22.13 -24.43
CA GLN A 247 1.60 20.79 -25.03
C GLN A 247 3.03 20.24 -24.91
N GLU A 248 3.17 18.92 -25.04
CA GLU A 248 4.50 18.30 -25.15
C GLU A 248 5.27 18.88 -26.35
N GLY A 249 6.54 19.23 -26.12
CA GLY A 249 7.42 19.83 -27.12
C GLY A 249 7.32 21.36 -27.21
N GLU A 250 6.41 21.99 -26.47
CA GLU A 250 6.26 23.45 -26.44
C GLU A 250 7.48 24.12 -25.78
N GLU A 251 7.97 25.18 -26.42
CA GLU A 251 9.18 25.91 -26.01
C GLU A 251 8.85 26.96 -24.95
N VAL A 252 8.80 26.54 -23.69
CA VAL A 252 8.59 27.41 -22.52
C VAL A 252 9.58 27.04 -21.41
N ALA A 253 9.88 27.99 -20.52
CA ALA A 253 10.70 27.73 -19.33
C ALA A 253 9.90 27.06 -18.20
N GLU A 254 8.63 27.41 -18.08
CA GLU A 254 7.71 26.94 -17.04
C GLU A 254 6.30 26.80 -17.63
N PHE A 255 5.47 25.97 -17.02
CA PHE A 255 4.08 25.75 -17.40
C PHE A 255 3.20 25.53 -16.17
N SER A 256 1.90 25.79 -16.29
CA SER A 256 0.91 25.63 -15.24
C SER A 256 0.10 24.35 -15.42
N ALA A 257 -0.07 23.59 -14.34
CA ALA A 257 -1.00 22.47 -14.30
C ALA A 257 -2.11 22.73 -13.29
N THR A 258 -3.36 22.52 -13.72
CA THR A 258 -4.56 22.58 -12.88
C THR A 258 -5.19 21.20 -12.81
N MET A 259 -5.55 20.75 -11.61
CA MET A 259 -6.17 19.45 -11.40
C MET A 259 -7.35 19.56 -10.44
N LYS A 260 -8.42 18.83 -10.75
CA LYS A 260 -9.52 18.53 -9.83
C LYS A 260 -9.48 17.07 -9.44
N LEU A 261 -9.43 16.82 -8.14
CA LEU A 261 -9.37 15.48 -7.55
C LEU A 261 -10.66 15.23 -6.77
N LYS A 262 -11.34 14.12 -7.07
CA LYS A 262 -12.42 13.59 -6.23
C LYS A 262 -11.84 12.54 -5.30
N ALA A 263 -11.93 12.80 -4.00
CA ALA A 263 -11.45 11.90 -2.97
C ALA A 263 -12.62 11.44 -2.10
N VAL A 264 -12.83 10.12 -2.03
CA VAL A 264 -13.74 9.49 -1.08
C VAL A 264 -12.90 8.99 0.10
N VAL A 265 -13.18 9.53 1.29
CA VAL A 265 -12.50 9.15 2.51
C VAL A 265 -13.45 8.36 3.40
N VAL A 266 -13.00 7.17 3.81
CA VAL A 266 -13.71 6.26 4.72
C VAL A 266 -12.88 6.13 6.00
N VAL A 267 -13.50 6.45 7.13
CA VAL A 267 -12.93 6.25 8.47
C VAL A 267 -13.83 5.27 9.23
N PHE A 268 -13.26 4.35 9.99
CA PHE A 268 -14.04 3.33 10.70
C PHE A 268 -13.35 2.87 11.98
N ASP A 269 -14.13 2.34 12.91
CA ASP A 269 -13.60 1.77 14.14
C ASP A 269 -12.86 0.44 13.86
N GLU A 270 -11.53 0.49 13.85
CA GLU A 270 -10.69 -0.69 13.63
C GLU A 270 -10.89 -1.79 14.69
N SER A 271 -11.25 -1.41 15.92
CA SER A 271 -11.47 -2.38 17.00
C SER A 271 -12.70 -3.27 16.72
N GLN A 272 -13.72 -2.69 16.06
CA GLN A 272 -14.89 -3.39 15.58
C GLN A 272 -14.54 -4.34 14.44
N VAL A 273 -13.75 -3.89 13.47
CA VAL A 273 -13.27 -4.75 12.38
C VAL A 273 -12.43 -5.91 12.90
N PHE A 274 -11.53 -5.65 13.84
CA PHE A 274 -10.68 -6.69 14.44
C PHE A 274 -11.49 -7.73 15.21
N SER A 275 -12.53 -7.31 15.93
CA SER A 275 -13.45 -8.21 16.63
C SER A 275 -14.26 -9.06 15.64
N LEU A 276 -14.75 -8.45 14.56
CA LEU A 276 -15.47 -9.14 13.49
C LEU A 276 -14.56 -10.16 12.77
N ALA A 277 -13.33 -9.77 12.48
CA ALA A 277 -12.32 -10.62 11.86
C ALA A 277 -12.02 -11.87 12.72
N ARG A 278 -11.95 -11.70 14.05
CA ARG A 278 -11.79 -12.81 15.00
C ARG A 278 -12.90 -13.82 14.91
N GLU A 279 -14.15 -13.36 14.94
CA GLU A 279 -15.30 -14.25 14.86
C GLU A 279 -15.40 -14.92 13.49
N LYS A 280 -15.16 -14.19 12.40
CA LYS A 280 -15.17 -14.78 11.04
C LYS A 280 -14.11 -15.85 10.86
N ILE A 281 -12.87 -15.61 11.29
CA ILE A 281 -11.81 -16.64 11.26
C ILE A 281 -12.19 -17.82 12.13
N LYS A 282 -12.64 -17.60 13.36
CA LYS A 282 -13.04 -18.69 14.26
C LYS A 282 -14.13 -19.57 13.64
N ASN A 283 -15.08 -18.96 12.94
CA ASN A 283 -16.17 -19.67 12.26
C ASN A 283 -15.73 -20.34 10.94
N SER A 284 -14.64 -19.90 10.33
CA SER A 284 -14.08 -20.53 9.12
C SER A 284 -13.15 -21.71 9.43
N LEU A 285 -12.65 -21.82 10.66
CA LEU A 285 -11.84 -22.96 11.09
C LEU A 285 -12.67 -24.23 11.24
N THR A 286 -12.05 -25.37 10.91
CA THR A 286 -12.64 -26.69 11.16
C THR A 286 -12.47 -27.09 12.63
N SER A 287 -13.19 -28.12 13.07
CA SER A 287 -13.09 -28.66 14.45
C SER A 287 -11.70 -29.15 14.84
N ASP A 288 -10.83 -29.42 13.85
CA ASP A 288 -9.46 -29.86 14.05
C ASP A 288 -8.51 -28.69 14.39
N GLN A 289 -8.97 -27.44 14.26
CA GLN A 289 -8.15 -26.25 14.46
C GLN A 289 -8.78 -25.31 15.49
N GLN A 290 -7.92 -24.63 16.24
CA GLN A 290 -8.30 -23.60 17.19
C GLN A 290 -7.46 -22.34 16.96
N LEU A 291 -8.13 -21.20 16.80
CA LEU A 291 -7.47 -19.91 16.69
C LEU A 291 -6.76 -19.57 18.01
N VAL A 292 -5.45 -19.30 17.93
CA VAL A 292 -4.63 -18.88 19.09
C VAL A 292 -4.54 -17.37 19.13
N ASN A 293 -4.17 -16.77 18.01
CA ASN A 293 -3.96 -15.33 17.92
C ASN A 293 -4.33 -14.80 16.53
N LEU A 294 -4.70 -13.53 16.49
CA LEU A 294 -4.76 -12.74 15.26
C LEU A 294 -3.62 -11.74 15.27
N ASN A 295 -2.97 -11.57 14.13
CA ASN A 295 -1.94 -10.58 13.98
C ASN A 295 -2.57 -9.22 13.61
N PRO A 296 -2.68 -8.24 14.53
CA PRO A 296 -3.27 -6.95 14.19
C PRO A 296 -2.48 -6.21 13.12
N LYS A 297 -1.17 -6.47 12.98
CA LYS A 297 -0.31 -5.84 11.96
C LYS A 297 -0.52 -6.41 10.55
N SER A 298 -1.23 -7.53 10.43
CA SER A 298 -1.57 -8.13 9.13
C SER A 298 -2.86 -7.58 8.53
N LEU A 299 -3.58 -6.76 9.29
CA LEU A 299 -4.79 -6.11 8.80
C LEU A 299 -4.44 -5.23 7.61
N SER A 300 -5.13 -5.47 6.51
CA SER A 300 -5.09 -4.61 5.33
C SER A 300 -6.50 -4.38 4.82
N TYR A 301 -6.68 -3.21 4.22
CA TYR A 301 -7.98 -2.67 3.88
C TYR A 301 -7.99 -2.13 2.46
N LEU A 302 -9.09 -2.36 1.76
CA LEU A 302 -9.34 -1.80 0.44
C LEU A 302 -10.80 -1.37 0.36
N VAL A 303 -11.07 -0.16 -0.13
CA VAL A 303 -12.44 0.24 -0.47
C VAL A 303 -12.82 -0.49 -1.76
N ASP A 304 -13.81 -1.37 -1.69
CA ASP A 304 -14.28 -2.19 -2.81
C ASP A 304 -15.38 -1.45 -3.58
N HIS A 305 -16.36 -0.91 -2.85
CA HIS A 305 -17.49 -0.14 -3.39
C HIS A 305 -17.97 0.90 -2.38
N TYR A 306 -18.67 1.93 -2.84
CA TYR A 306 -19.28 2.94 -1.98
C TYR A 306 -20.56 3.51 -2.58
N ASP A 307 -21.49 3.87 -1.71
CA ASP A 307 -22.74 4.56 -2.00
C ASP A 307 -22.81 5.80 -1.12
N LEU A 308 -22.67 6.97 -1.75
CA LEU A 308 -22.64 8.26 -1.05
C LEU A 308 -24.04 8.73 -0.64
N ASP A 309 -25.08 8.30 -1.36
CA ASP A 309 -26.47 8.67 -1.07
C ASP A 309 -26.92 7.97 0.22
N ASN A 310 -26.59 6.68 0.34
CA ASN A 310 -26.88 5.88 1.52
C ASN A 310 -25.78 5.96 2.60
N LYS A 311 -24.67 6.66 2.31
CA LYS A 311 -23.50 6.80 3.20
C LYS A 311 -22.93 5.45 3.67
N VAL A 312 -22.75 4.54 2.72
CA VAL A 312 -22.22 3.19 2.95
C VAL A 312 -20.93 3.01 2.16
N ALA A 313 -19.92 2.36 2.76
CA ALA A 313 -18.75 1.87 2.05
C ALA A 313 -18.56 0.38 2.30
N ASN A 314 -18.29 -0.39 1.26
CA ASN A 314 -17.85 -1.78 1.39
C ASN A 314 -16.32 -1.79 1.48
N VAL A 315 -15.80 -2.23 2.61
CA VAL A 315 -14.36 -2.35 2.87
C VAL A 315 -14.00 -3.83 2.86
N LYS A 316 -13.11 -4.20 1.95
CA LYS A 316 -12.47 -5.50 1.92
C LYS A 316 -11.36 -5.53 2.96
N VAL A 317 -11.41 -6.53 3.83
CA VAL A 317 -10.49 -6.72 4.95
C VAL A 317 -9.76 -8.04 4.75
N TYR A 318 -8.44 -7.99 4.83
CA TYR A 318 -7.59 -9.18 4.92
C TYR A 318 -6.88 -9.20 6.27
N VAL A 319 -6.82 -10.37 6.89
CA VAL A 319 -6.16 -10.59 8.18
C VAL A 319 -5.54 -11.98 8.25
N GLU A 320 -4.43 -12.06 8.98
CA GLU A 320 -3.72 -13.29 9.28
C GLU A 320 -3.74 -13.57 10.78
N GLY A 321 -3.64 -14.86 11.11
CA GLY A 321 -3.54 -15.35 12.46
C GLY A 321 -2.76 -16.65 12.53
N SER A 322 -2.71 -17.20 13.73
CA SER A 322 -2.16 -18.52 14.00
C SER A 322 -3.20 -19.42 14.63
N SER A 323 -3.23 -20.67 14.15
CA SER A 323 -4.05 -21.74 14.72
C SER A 323 -3.17 -22.86 15.25
N VAL A 324 -3.71 -23.62 16.19
CA VAL A 324 -3.14 -24.87 16.70
C VAL A 324 -4.16 -25.98 16.57
N LEU A 325 -3.73 -27.21 16.85
CA LEU A 325 -4.61 -28.36 16.98
C LEU A 325 -5.75 -28.07 17.97
N GLY A 326 -6.99 -28.28 17.52
CA GLY A 326 -8.19 -28.11 18.34
C GLY A 326 -8.45 -29.28 19.29
N GLU A 327 -9.02 -28.99 20.45
CA GLU A 327 -9.35 -30.01 21.48
C GLU A 327 -10.37 -31.05 21.01
N SER A 328 -11.18 -30.72 20.01
CA SER A 328 -12.18 -31.62 19.41
C SER A 328 -11.65 -32.38 18.18
N SER A 329 -10.34 -32.32 17.91
CA SER A 329 -9.77 -32.98 16.75
C SER A 329 -9.91 -34.51 16.84
N LYS A 330 -10.24 -35.14 15.70
CA LYS A 330 -10.28 -36.61 15.60
C LYS A 330 -8.92 -37.25 15.87
N LEU A 331 -7.83 -36.50 15.70
CA LEU A 331 -6.47 -36.93 16.03
C LEU A 331 -6.32 -37.30 17.51
N LEU A 332 -7.12 -36.69 18.37
CA LEU A 332 -7.12 -36.89 19.83
C LEU A 332 -8.07 -38.01 20.27
N ASP A 333 -8.67 -38.78 19.36
CA ASP A 333 -9.53 -39.88 19.74
C ASP A 333 -8.74 -40.98 20.47
N LYS A 334 -9.02 -41.10 21.78
CA LYS A 334 -8.42 -42.08 22.68
C LYS A 334 -8.59 -43.52 22.18
N SER A 335 -9.59 -43.82 21.34
CA SER A 335 -9.77 -45.14 20.69
C SER A 335 -8.50 -45.61 19.99
N ASN A 336 -7.83 -44.68 19.30
CA ASN A 336 -6.71 -44.98 18.41
C ASN A 336 -5.42 -45.20 19.19
N LEU A 337 -5.40 -44.92 20.50
CA LEU A 337 -4.21 -44.95 21.35
C LEU A 337 -4.18 -46.16 22.28
N LEU A 338 -5.28 -46.91 22.39
CA LEU A 338 -5.42 -48.03 23.33
C LEU A 338 -4.39 -49.13 23.07
N GLY A 339 -3.71 -49.56 24.13
CA GLY A 339 -2.74 -50.66 24.09
C GLY A 339 -1.43 -50.39 23.33
N LYS A 340 -1.24 -49.19 22.77
CA LYS A 340 -0.01 -48.81 22.07
C LYS A 340 1.17 -48.62 23.03
N THR A 341 2.38 -48.83 22.51
CA THR A 341 3.64 -48.47 23.17
C THR A 341 3.96 -46.99 22.98
N VAL A 342 4.93 -46.47 23.73
CA VAL A 342 5.41 -45.09 23.60
C VAL A 342 5.86 -44.77 22.17
N ASP A 343 6.62 -45.68 21.56
CA ASP A 343 7.17 -45.46 20.22
C ASP A 343 6.08 -45.50 19.15
N GLU A 344 5.05 -46.33 19.34
CA GLU A 344 3.88 -46.36 18.46
C GLU A 344 3.03 -45.08 18.58
N ILE A 345 2.90 -44.51 19.78
CA ILE A 345 2.19 -43.23 20.01
C ILE A 345 2.96 -42.08 19.37
N LYS A 346 4.28 -42.01 19.61
CA LYS A 346 5.14 -41.00 18.97
C LYS A 346 5.04 -41.11 17.45
N SER A 347 5.15 -42.32 16.92
CA SER A 347 5.02 -42.57 15.48
C SER A 347 3.65 -42.20 14.92
N TYR A 348 2.57 -42.43 15.67
CA TYR A 348 1.21 -42.01 15.28
C TYR A 348 1.12 -40.49 15.16
N PHE A 349 1.59 -39.75 16.17
CA PHE A 349 1.50 -38.29 16.15
C PHE A 349 2.50 -37.61 15.19
N SER A 350 3.66 -38.22 14.96
CA SER A 350 4.65 -37.71 13.99
C SER A 350 4.17 -37.72 12.54
N GLN A 351 3.08 -38.44 12.23
CA GLN A 351 2.46 -38.41 10.91
C GLN A 351 1.67 -37.11 10.66
N TYR A 352 1.37 -36.34 11.71
CA TYR A 352 0.54 -35.14 11.62
C TYR A 352 1.40 -33.88 11.74
N PRO A 353 1.44 -33.01 10.72
CA PRO A 353 2.24 -31.78 10.76
C PRO A 353 1.75 -30.78 11.81
N GLU A 354 0.52 -30.94 12.29
CA GLU A 354 -0.11 -30.12 13.34
C GLU A 354 0.45 -30.41 14.75
N VAL A 355 1.27 -31.46 14.89
CA VAL A 355 1.89 -31.86 16.16
C VAL A 355 3.40 -31.68 16.09
N GLN A 356 3.94 -30.78 16.92
CA GLN A 356 5.38 -30.53 16.98
C GLN A 356 6.10 -31.60 17.80
N SER A 357 5.54 -31.97 18.96
CA SER A 357 6.11 -33.01 19.82
C SER A 357 5.05 -33.62 20.73
N VAL A 358 5.32 -34.84 21.18
CA VAL A 358 4.46 -35.58 22.12
C VAL A 358 5.30 -36.16 23.24
N GLU A 359 4.86 -35.91 24.47
CA GLU A 359 5.40 -36.49 25.69
C GLU A 359 4.36 -37.43 26.31
N VAL A 360 4.79 -38.61 26.73
CA VAL A 360 3.91 -39.64 27.30
C VAL A 360 4.41 -39.97 28.71
N ILE A 361 3.61 -39.64 29.73
CA ILE A 361 3.95 -39.79 31.14
C ILE A 361 3.10 -40.91 31.74
N PHE A 362 3.74 -42.01 32.10
CA PHE A 362 3.09 -43.13 32.77
C PHE A 362 3.08 -42.95 34.29
N SER A 363 1.91 -43.15 34.90
CA SER A 363 1.75 -43.22 36.35
C SER A 363 1.10 -44.56 36.70
N PRO A 364 1.82 -45.49 37.34
CA PRO A 364 3.23 -45.44 37.77
C PRO A 364 4.27 -45.60 36.63
N PRO A 365 5.54 -45.17 36.82
CA PRO A 365 6.55 -45.06 35.74
C PRO A 365 7.06 -46.39 35.18
N TRP A 366 6.76 -47.52 35.83
CA TRP A 366 7.12 -48.86 35.34
C TRP A 366 6.17 -49.40 34.27
N LEU A 367 5.11 -48.65 33.92
CA LEU A 367 4.16 -49.07 32.88
C LEU A 367 4.77 -48.90 31.48
N GLN A 368 4.69 -49.95 30.65
CA GLN A 368 5.28 -49.95 29.30
C GLN A 368 4.27 -49.73 28.17
N LYS A 369 2.95 -49.85 28.44
CA LYS A 369 1.88 -49.79 27.43
C LYS A 369 0.69 -48.97 27.92
N MET A 370 -0.04 -48.38 26.98
CA MET A 370 -1.29 -47.68 27.27
C MET A 370 -2.32 -48.62 27.92
N PRO A 371 -3.08 -48.14 28.92
CA PRO A 371 -4.29 -48.80 29.39
C PRO A 371 -5.27 -49.05 28.24
N ARG A 372 -6.05 -50.13 28.33
CA ARG A 372 -7.12 -50.42 27.35
C ARG A 372 -8.44 -49.71 27.67
N ILE A 373 -8.46 -48.88 28.71
CA ILE A 373 -9.64 -48.16 29.20
C ILE A 373 -9.43 -46.67 28.87
N LYS A 374 -10.35 -46.06 28.11
CA LYS A 374 -10.25 -44.66 27.66
C LYS A 374 -10.12 -43.66 28.81
N ASP A 375 -10.81 -43.91 29.92
CA ASP A 375 -10.84 -43.01 31.09
C ASP A 375 -9.50 -42.95 31.84
N LYS A 376 -8.58 -43.87 31.55
CA LYS A 376 -7.23 -43.91 32.11
C LYS A 376 -6.20 -43.14 31.28
N ILE A 377 -6.63 -42.55 30.16
CA ILE A 377 -5.80 -41.76 29.27
C ILE A 377 -6.25 -40.30 29.35
N THR A 378 -5.36 -39.44 29.80
CA THR A 378 -5.54 -37.98 29.80
C THR A 378 -4.72 -37.40 28.66
N ILE A 379 -5.31 -36.52 27.86
CA ILE A 379 -4.61 -35.80 26.79
C ILE A 379 -4.65 -34.32 27.16
N GLU A 380 -3.48 -33.69 27.20
CA GLU A 380 -3.32 -32.27 27.50
C GLU A 380 -2.62 -31.61 26.32
N ILE A 381 -3.18 -30.51 25.83
CA ILE A 381 -2.55 -29.66 24.81
C ILE A 381 -1.78 -28.57 25.55
N LYS A 382 -0.47 -28.51 25.32
CA LYS A 382 0.38 -27.46 25.86
C LYS A 382 0.06 -26.15 25.13
N LYS A 383 -0.49 -25.17 25.86
CA LYS A 383 -0.90 -23.86 25.33
C LYS A 383 0.28 -22.97 24.97
#